data_AF-A0A352WT53-F1
#
_entry.id   AF-A0A352WT53-F1
#
_cell.length_a   1.000
_cell.length_b   1.000
_cell.length_c   1.000
_cell.angle_alpha   90.00
_cell.angle_beta   90.00
_cell.angle_gamma   90.00
#
_symmetry.space_group_name_H-M   'P 1'
#
loop_
_entity.id
_entity.type
_entity.pdbx_description
1 polymer ?
#
loop_
_entity_poly.entity_id
_entity_poly.type
_entity_poly.pdbx_seq_one_letter_code
_entity_poly.pdbx_strand_id
1 'polypeptide(L)'
;MYVHGNQVLEYEYDGFLSVKTISFKPTGKNECLFTLSALNTPPQEPFEQILEKAIAMGNRFLPTNRRSGSPTEIFSDFWLPYQTIICRIFARSGFYQSGGAYGCRDQLQDAMCICDIRPDLTKTLIFNAAAHQFEEGDCLHWWHPNKNDEGEAGSRTLCSDDYLWLVYATATYMRNTNDPSILDIPLPYVMGEALRPAEKEKYIRVTVTANKAPLRIHLEK
;
A
#
# COMPACT_ATOMS: atom_id res chain seq x y z
N MET A 1 -6.76 -0.27 -31.36
CA MET A 1 -6.44 -1.53 -32.05
C MET A 1 -7.33 -1.62 -33.29
N TYR A 2 -6.77 -1.48 -34.48
CA TYR A 2 -7.51 -1.61 -35.74
C TYR A 2 -7.26 -3.02 -36.28
N VAL A 3 -8.32 -3.80 -36.52
CA VAL A 3 -8.21 -5.15 -37.10
C VAL A 3 -8.60 -5.04 -38.57
N HIS A 4 -7.71 -5.44 -39.48
CA HIS A 4 -8.00 -5.51 -40.91
C HIS A 4 -7.58 -6.88 -41.45
N GLY A 5 -8.56 -7.76 -41.68
CA GLY A 5 -8.32 -9.15 -42.10
C GLY A 5 -7.66 -10.02 -41.00
N ASN A 6 -6.80 -10.96 -41.39
CA ASN A 6 -6.05 -11.87 -40.48
C ASN A 6 -4.77 -11.24 -39.90
N GLN A 7 -4.62 -9.92 -40.00
CA GLN A 7 -3.42 -9.21 -39.54
C GLN A 7 -3.81 -8.04 -38.63
N VAL A 8 -3.05 -7.88 -37.55
CA VAL A 8 -3.09 -6.70 -36.68
C VAL A 8 -1.81 -5.90 -36.97
N LEU A 9 -1.96 -4.62 -37.27
CA LEU A 9 -0.85 -3.72 -37.59
C LEU A 9 -0.11 -3.30 -36.31
N GLU A 10 1.21 -3.23 -36.40
CA GLU A 10 2.12 -2.78 -35.36
C GLU A 10 2.03 -1.25 -35.22
N TYR A 11 1.82 -0.76 -33.99
CA TYR A 11 1.90 0.66 -33.66
C TYR A 11 2.93 0.80 -32.55
N GLU A 12 4.10 1.33 -32.88
CA GLU A 12 5.07 1.79 -31.90
C GLU A 12 4.67 3.22 -31.53
N TYR A 13 4.15 3.39 -30.31
CA TYR A 13 3.92 4.69 -29.71
C TYR A 13 4.93 4.85 -28.58
N ASP A 14 5.73 5.92 -28.63
CA ASP A 14 6.86 6.22 -27.74
C ASP A 14 6.67 5.71 -26.30
N GLY A 15 7.13 4.48 -26.07
CA GLY A 15 7.50 3.95 -24.77
C GLY A 15 6.46 3.24 -23.90
N PHE A 16 5.33 2.74 -24.41
CA PHE A 16 4.37 2.02 -23.53
C PHE A 16 3.66 0.77 -24.06
N LEU A 17 3.66 0.47 -25.36
CA LEU A 17 2.93 -0.70 -25.87
C LEU A 17 3.62 -1.29 -27.10
N SER A 18 4.18 -2.50 -26.97
CA SER A 18 4.63 -3.30 -28.12
C SER A 18 3.58 -4.39 -28.40
N VAL A 19 2.98 -4.37 -29.59
CA VAL A 19 2.07 -5.44 -30.04
C VAL A 19 2.72 -6.17 -31.20
N LYS A 20 3.15 -7.42 -30.98
CA LYS A 20 3.70 -8.28 -32.04
C LYS A 20 2.56 -8.80 -32.93
N THR A 21 2.75 -8.85 -34.24
CA THR A 21 1.80 -9.46 -35.18
C THR A 21 1.46 -10.90 -34.78
N ILE A 22 0.18 -11.19 -34.56
CA ILE A 22 -0.33 -12.53 -34.22
C ILE A 22 -1.10 -13.09 -35.41
N SER A 23 -0.75 -14.30 -35.85
CA SER A 23 -1.53 -15.05 -36.84
C SER A 23 -2.45 -16.04 -36.13
N PHE A 24 -3.74 -15.99 -36.45
CA PHE A 24 -4.75 -16.87 -35.87
C PHE A 24 -4.98 -18.10 -36.77
N LYS A 25 -5.05 -19.29 -36.16
CA LYS A 25 -5.55 -20.50 -36.82
C LYS A 25 -7.06 -20.40 -37.03
N PRO A 26 -7.60 -20.84 -38.18
CA PRO A 26 -9.05 -20.78 -38.46
C PRO A 26 -9.90 -21.67 -37.54
N THR A 27 -9.28 -22.66 -36.92
CA THR A 27 -9.92 -23.61 -35.99
C THR A 27 -9.03 -23.84 -34.77
N GLY A 28 -9.65 -24.14 -33.62
CA GLY A 28 -8.97 -24.34 -32.34
C GLY A 28 -8.82 -23.07 -31.50
N LYS A 29 -8.15 -23.18 -30.35
CA LYS A 29 -7.85 -22.05 -29.45
C LYS A 29 -6.62 -21.31 -29.95
N ASN A 30 -6.73 -19.99 -30.08
CA ASN A 30 -5.60 -19.10 -30.29
C ASN A 30 -5.35 -18.30 -29.01
N GLU A 31 -4.09 -18.18 -28.60
CA GLU A 31 -3.69 -17.45 -27.41
C GLU A 31 -2.74 -16.32 -27.79
N CYS A 32 -2.92 -15.17 -27.17
CA CYS A 32 -2.07 -14.00 -27.36
C CYS A 32 -1.79 -13.37 -25.99
N LEU A 33 -0.53 -13.02 -25.75
CA LEU A 33 -0.08 -12.32 -24.55
C LEU A 33 0.21 -10.86 -24.90
N PHE A 34 -0.46 -9.94 -24.21
CA PHE A 34 -0.18 -8.52 -24.26
C PHE A 34 0.57 -8.12 -22.99
N THR A 35 1.61 -7.30 -23.15
CA THR A 35 2.40 -6.77 -22.03
C THR A 35 2.28 -5.26 -21.99
N LEU A 36 1.96 -4.72 -20.82
CA LEU A 36 2.09 -3.30 -20.50
C LEU A 36 3.25 -3.16 -19.51
N SER A 37 4.31 -2.44 -19.88
CA SER A 37 5.54 -2.34 -19.08
C SER A 37 5.94 -0.88 -18.91
N ALA A 38 6.25 -0.48 -17.68
CA ALA A 38 6.82 0.85 -17.39
C ALA A 38 8.33 0.94 -17.73
N LEU A 39 8.98 -0.20 -17.99
CA LEU A 39 10.43 -0.30 -18.24
C LEU A 39 10.76 -0.57 -19.71
N ASN A 40 9.76 -0.63 -20.60
CA ASN A 40 9.89 -1.01 -22.01
C ASN A 40 10.64 -2.33 -22.24
N THR A 41 10.72 -3.18 -21.22
CA THR A 41 11.31 -4.51 -21.32
C THR A 41 10.19 -5.54 -21.18
N PRO A 42 10.08 -6.51 -22.11
CA PRO A 42 9.14 -7.60 -21.94
C PRO A 42 9.55 -8.48 -20.75
N PRO A 43 8.60 -9.13 -20.07
CA PRO A 43 8.91 -10.11 -19.05
C PRO A 43 9.81 -11.20 -19.62
N GLN A 44 10.86 -11.57 -18.87
CA GLN A 44 11.80 -12.63 -19.26
C GLN A 44 11.27 -14.02 -18.89
N GLU A 45 10.23 -14.07 -18.06
CA GLU A 45 9.60 -15.30 -17.57
C GLU A 45 8.32 -15.63 -18.36
N PRO A 46 7.97 -16.91 -18.56
CA PRO A 46 6.68 -17.31 -19.12
C PRO A 46 5.49 -16.81 -18.29
N PHE A 47 4.36 -16.54 -18.95
CA PHE A 47 3.13 -16.03 -18.30
C PHE A 47 2.66 -16.93 -17.16
N GLU A 48 2.73 -18.24 -17.32
CA GLU A 48 2.30 -19.22 -16.33
C GLU A 48 3.11 -19.10 -15.04
N GLN A 49 4.42 -18.86 -15.14
CA GLN A 49 5.28 -18.65 -13.98
C GLN A 49 4.97 -17.32 -13.29
N ILE A 50 4.68 -16.27 -14.06
CA ILE A 50 4.27 -14.96 -13.53
C ILE A 50 2.93 -15.09 -12.78
N LEU A 51 1.97 -15.80 -13.37
CA LEU A 51 0.66 -16.06 -12.79
C LEU A 51 0.77 -16.86 -11.49
N GLU A 52 1.58 -17.92 -11.48
CA GLU A 52 1.84 -18.72 -10.29
C GLU A 52 2.45 -17.87 -9.16
N LYS A 53 3.43 -17.02 -9.48
CA LYS A 53 4.02 -16.08 -8.51
C LYS A 53 2.99 -15.09 -7.96
N ALA A 54 2.12 -14.54 -8.81
CA ALA A 54 1.07 -13.62 -8.38
C ALA A 54 0.05 -14.31 -7.45
N ILE A 55 -0.37 -15.53 -7.79
CA ILE A 55 -1.27 -16.34 -6.95
C ILE A 55 -0.59 -16.68 -5.62
N ALA A 56 0.67 -17.12 -5.66
CA ALA A 56 1.46 -17.43 -4.47
C ALA A 56 1.63 -16.21 -3.56
N MET A 57 1.87 -15.03 -4.14
CA MET A 57 1.91 -13.77 -3.41
C MET A 57 0.60 -13.52 -2.69
N GLY A 58 -0.55 -13.58 -3.38
CA GLY A 58 -1.87 -13.40 -2.73
C GLY A 58 -2.12 -14.41 -1.60
N ASN A 59 -1.80 -15.69 -1.84
CA ASN A 59 -1.97 -16.76 -0.85
C ASN A 59 -1.03 -16.64 0.36
N ARG A 60 0.12 -15.95 0.23
CA ARG A 60 1.01 -15.66 1.36
C ARG A 60 0.34 -14.73 2.38
N PHE A 61 -0.56 -13.85 1.92
CA PHE A 61 -1.15 -12.83 2.78
C PHE A 61 -2.41 -13.31 3.50
N LEU A 62 -3.17 -14.22 2.90
CA LEU A 62 -4.42 -14.73 3.43
C LEU A 62 -4.48 -16.26 3.34
N PRO A 63 -4.73 -16.96 4.46
CA PRO A 63 -4.92 -18.41 4.48
C PRO A 63 -5.99 -18.87 3.50
N THR A 64 -5.69 -19.90 2.72
CA THR A 64 -6.58 -20.41 1.67
C THR A 64 -7.83 -21.11 2.20
N ASN A 65 -7.81 -21.59 3.44
CA ASN A 65 -8.96 -22.21 4.12
C ASN A 65 -10.14 -21.22 4.31
N ARG A 66 -9.89 -19.91 4.22
CA ARG A 66 -10.92 -18.86 4.28
C ARG A 66 -11.80 -18.76 3.02
N ARG A 67 -11.53 -19.56 1.98
CA ARG A 67 -12.34 -19.61 0.74
C ARG A 67 -13.47 -20.65 0.78
N SER A 68 -13.96 -21.01 1.96
CA SER A 68 -14.97 -22.05 2.14
C SER A 68 -16.16 -21.52 2.93
N GLY A 69 -17.33 -22.15 2.75
CA GLY A 69 -18.58 -21.73 3.38
C GLY A 69 -19.60 -21.16 2.39
N SER A 70 -20.62 -20.50 2.93
CA SER A 70 -21.62 -19.74 2.19
C SER A 70 -20.98 -18.56 1.44
N PRO A 71 -21.65 -18.00 0.41
CA PRO A 71 -21.16 -16.82 -0.28
C PRO A 71 -20.84 -15.64 0.65
N THR A 72 -21.62 -15.45 1.72
CA THR A 72 -21.39 -14.39 2.71
C THR A 72 -20.14 -14.66 3.55
N GLU A 73 -19.93 -15.89 4.00
CA GLU A 73 -18.72 -16.28 4.72
C GLU A 73 -17.47 -16.10 3.84
N ILE A 74 -17.51 -16.55 2.59
CA ILE A 74 -16.40 -16.34 1.64
C ILE A 74 -16.14 -14.84 1.41
N PHE A 75 -17.19 -14.03 1.31
CA PHE A 75 -17.05 -12.59 1.14
C PHE A 75 -16.38 -11.93 2.35
N SER A 76 -16.84 -12.24 3.56
CA SER A 76 -16.32 -11.66 4.81
C SER A 76 -14.94 -12.20 5.18
N ASP A 77 -14.70 -13.50 5.04
CA ASP A 77 -13.49 -14.14 5.55
C ASP A 77 -12.33 -14.08 4.56
N PHE A 78 -12.63 -13.97 3.25
CA PHE A 78 -11.61 -13.92 2.20
C PHE A 78 -11.60 -12.60 1.43
N TRP A 79 -12.70 -12.23 0.77
CA TRP A 79 -12.66 -11.12 -0.19
C TRP A 79 -12.44 -9.75 0.45
N LEU A 80 -13.09 -9.46 1.59
CA LEU A 80 -12.90 -8.19 2.30
C LEU A 80 -11.45 -8.02 2.80
N PRO A 81 -10.86 -8.97 3.57
CA PRO A 81 -9.45 -8.90 3.92
C PRO A 81 -8.51 -8.85 2.71
N TYR A 82 -8.82 -9.59 1.64
CA TYR A 82 -7.99 -9.63 0.44
C TYR A 82 -7.93 -8.27 -0.24
N GLN A 83 -9.09 -7.61 -0.36
CA GLN A 83 -9.16 -6.26 -0.88
C GLN A 83 -8.37 -5.28 0.00
N THR A 84 -8.53 -5.33 1.33
CA THR A 84 -7.78 -4.47 2.24
C THR A 84 -6.27 -4.67 2.09
N ILE A 85 -5.79 -5.92 2.10
CA ILE A 85 -4.36 -6.17 2.03
C ILE A 85 -3.79 -5.78 0.66
N ILE A 86 -4.37 -6.27 -0.43
CA ILE A 86 -3.79 -6.08 -1.76
C ILE A 86 -3.98 -4.65 -2.26
N CYS A 87 -5.19 -4.10 -2.16
CA CYS A 87 -5.49 -2.78 -2.72
C CYS A 87 -5.05 -1.66 -1.78
N ARG A 88 -5.40 -1.76 -0.49
CA ARG A 88 -5.21 -0.65 0.45
C ARG A 88 -3.81 -0.63 1.06
N ILE A 89 -3.34 -1.77 1.57
CA ILE A 89 -2.02 -1.83 2.22
C ILE A 89 -0.88 -1.83 1.19
N PHE A 90 -0.91 -2.74 0.20
CA PHE A 90 0.19 -2.89 -0.76
C PHE A 90 0.14 -1.92 -1.92
N ALA A 91 -0.98 -1.89 -2.65
CA ALA A 91 -1.11 -0.98 -3.80
C ALA A 91 -1.32 0.48 -3.35
N ARG A 92 -1.77 0.73 -2.11
CA ARG A 92 -2.10 2.07 -1.59
C ARG A 92 -3.02 2.81 -2.56
N SER A 93 -4.02 2.07 -3.03
CA SER A 93 -4.96 2.49 -4.06
C SER A 93 -6.40 2.22 -3.62
N GLY A 94 -7.28 3.16 -3.96
CA GLY A 94 -8.72 3.07 -3.80
C GLY A 94 -9.40 4.14 -4.64
N PHE A 95 -10.73 4.10 -4.76
CA PHE A 95 -11.47 5.03 -5.62
C PHE A 95 -11.17 6.52 -5.35
N TYR A 96 -10.87 6.87 -4.09
CA TYR A 96 -10.57 8.24 -3.66
C TYR A 96 -9.09 8.47 -3.31
N GLN A 97 -8.22 7.48 -3.52
CA GLN A 97 -6.82 7.53 -3.14
C GLN A 97 -5.99 6.71 -4.12
N SER A 98 -5.69 7.27 -5.30
CA SER A 98 -5.01 6.55 -6.40
C SER A 98 -3.52 6.91 -6.54
N GLY A 99 -2.97 7.66 -5.58
CA GLY A 99 -1.60 8.21 -5.68
C GLY A 99 -0.48 7.29 -5.19
N GLY A 100 -0.81 6.18 -4.50
CA GLY A 100 0.20 5.29 -3.91
C GLY A 100 0.91 5.85 -2.66
N ALA A 101 0.36 6.91 -2.04
CA ALA A 101 0.82 7.46 -0.78
C ALA A 101 0.36 6.61 0.41
N TYR A 102 1.15 6.60 1.49
CA TYR A 102 0.63 6.24 2.81
C TYR A 102 -0.21 7.39 3.32
N GLY A 103 -1.42 7.12 3.80
CA GLY A 103 -2.18 8.07 4.63
C GLY A 103 -2.09 7.62 6.08
N CYS A 104 -1.80 8.53 7.02
CA CYS A 104 -1.62 8.18 8.43
C CYS A 104 -2.88 7.47 8.96
N ARG A 105 -4.00 8.17 8.97
CA ARG A 105 -5.32 7.65 9.33
C ARG A 105 -5.76 6.48 8.48
N ASP A 106 -5.66 6.60 7.15
CA ASP A 106 -6.23 5.60 6.24
C ASP A 106 -5.55 4.24 6.44
N GLN A 107 -4.23 4.22 6.53
CA GLN A 107 -3.49 2.98 6.72
C GLN A 107 -3.69 2.39 8.12
N LEU A 108 -3.89 3.22 9.14
CA LEU A 108 -4.21 2.73 10.48
C LEU A 108 -5.63 2.13 10.54
N GLN A 109 -6.60 2.71 9.86
CA GLN A 109 -7.95 2.13 9.71
C GLN A 109 -7.90 0.80 8.96
N ASP A 110 -7.23 0.76 7.81
CA ASP A 110 -7.04 -0.46 7.01
C ASP A 110 -6.28 -1.55 7.80
N ALA A 111 -5.30 -1.16 8.62
CA ALA A 111 -4.53 -2.06 9.49
C ALA A 111 -5.37 -2.71 10.61
N MET A 112 -6.34 -1.99 11.18
CA MET A 112 -7.19 -2.53 12.23
C MET A 112 -8.15 -3.59 11.69
N CYS A 113 -8.67 -3.41 10.47
CA CYS A 113 -9.58 -4.33 9.80
C CYS A 113 -8.98 -5.74 9.56
N ILE A 114 -7.65 -5.85 9.58
CA ILE A 114 -6.93 -7.11 9.31
C ILE A 114 -6.10 -7.58 10.51
N CYS A 115 -6.25 -6.95 11.68
CA CYS A 115 -5.36 -7.19 12.82
C CYS A 115 -5.45 -8.61 13.39
N ASP A 116 -6.63 -9.23 13.37
CA ASP A 116 -6.85 -10.62 13.75
C ASP A 116 -6.20 -11.62 12.77
N ILE A 117 -6.01 -11.22 11.51
CA ILE A 117 -5.45 -12.06 10.44
C ILE A 117 -3.94 -11.84 10.31
N ARG A 118 -3.51 -10.58 10.33
CA ARG A 118 -2.14 -10.12 10.04
C ARG A 118 -1.69 -9.07 11.06
N PRO A 119 -1.58 -9.45 12.35
CA PRO A 119 -1.11 -8.53 13.39
C PRO A 119 0.29 -8.00 13.09
N ASP A 120 1.13 -8.75 12.38
CA ASP A 120 2.45 -8.31 11.94
C ASP A 120 2.39 -7.12 10.97
N LEU A 121 1.45 -7.11 10.02
CA LEU A 121 1.22 -5.96 9.13
C LEU A 121 0.65 -4.79 9.91
N THR A 122 -0.29 -5.04 10.83
CA THR A 122 -0.85 -3.99 11.69
C THR A 122 0.25 -3.31 12.51
N LYS A 123 1.14 -4.08 13.15
CA LYS A 123 2.30 -3.58 13.89
C LYS A 123 3.22 -2.74 13.00
N THR A 124 3.48 -3.21 11.78
CA THR A 124 4.29 -2.49 10.79
C THR A 124 3.69 -1.13 10.42
N LEU A 125 2.38 -1.07 10.20
CA LEU A 125 1.69 0.18 9.84
C LEU A 125 1.58 1.16 11.02
N ILE A 126 1.42 0.67 12.25
CA ILE A 126 1.52 1.47 13.48
C ILE A 126 2.90 2.12 13.58
N PHE A 127 3.97 1.34 13.39
CA PHE A 127 5.33 1.85 13.43
C PHE A 127 5.61 2.84 12.31
N ASN A 128 5.10 2.58 11.12
CA ASN A 128 5.20 3.50 10.00
C ASN A 128 4.52 4.84 10.33
N ALA A 129 3.30 4.85 10.85
CA ALA A 129 2.62 6.08 11.23
C ALA A 129 3.35 6.85 12.35
N ALA A 130 3.76 6.17 13.42
CA ALA A 130 4.53 6.78 14.51
C ALA A 130 5.88 7.34 14.04
N ALA A 131 6.57 6.66 13.12
CA ALA A 131 7.83 7.13 12.56
C ALA A 131 7.70 8.41 11.72
N HIS A 132 6.49 8.76 11.27
CA HIS A 132 6.17 9.97 10.51
C HIS A 132 5.45 11.03 11.36
N GLN A 133 5.56 10.92 12.68
CA GLN A 133 5.22 11.99 13.62
C GLN A 133 6.38 12.98 13.74
N PHE A 134 6.07 14.25 13.89
CA PHE A 134 7.00 15.32 14.23
C PHE A 134 7.25 15.35 15.74
N GLU A 135 8.37 15.95 16.18
CA GLU A 135 8.63 16.08 17.61
C GLU A 135 7.62 17.01 18.31
N GLU A 136 6.97 17.88 17.54
CA GLU A 136 5.92 18.79 17.95
C GLU A 136 4.57 18.10 18.21
N GLY A 137 4.42 16.82 17.82
CA GLY A 137 3.26 15.96 18.11
C GLY A 137 2.30 15.73 16.94
N ASP A 138 2.30 16.62 15.95
CA ASP A 138 1.57 16.41 14.69
C ASP A 138 2.27 15.36 13.80
N CYS A 139 1.61 14.90 12.74
CA CYS A 139 2.17 13.91 11.81
C CYS A 139 1.91 14.29 10.36
N LEU A 140 2.65 13.68 9.44
CA LEU A 140 2.29 13.76 8.03
C LEU A 140 0.91 13.12 7.82
N HIS A 141 -0.01 13.89 7.23
CA HIS A 141 -1.35 13.42 6.90
C HIS A 141 -1.29 12.29 5.87
N TRP A 142 -0.45 12.48 4.85
CA TRP A 142 -0.06 11.44 3.90
C TRP A 142 1.34 11.72 3.34
N TRP A 143 2.03 10.67 2.87
CA TRP A 143 3.38 10.77 2.33
C TRP A 143 3.68 9.71 1.28
N HIS A 144 4.61 10.03 0.40
CA HIS A 144 5.21 9.07 -0.50
C HIS A 144 6.54 8.57 0.08
N PRO A 145 6.77 7.24 0.05
CA PRO A 145 8.09 6.71 0.36
C PRO A 145 9.10 7.22 -0.68
N ASN A 146 10.37 7.30 -0.28
CA ASN A 146 11.49 7.84 -1.07
C ASN A 146 11.35 7.52 -2.57
N LYS A 147 11.01 8.54 -3.37
CA LYS A 147 11.01 8.46 -4.82
C LYS A 147 12.38 8.93 -5.31
N ASN A 148 13.14 8.04 -5.93
CA ASN A 148 14.35 8.36 -6.68
C ASN A 148 15.48 9.02 -5.85
N ASP A 149 15.70 8.56 -4.62
CA ASP A 149 16.76 9.04 -3.72
C ASP A 149 16.63 10.51 -3.26
N GLU A 150 15.49 11.16 -3.51
CA GLU A 150 15.23 12.54 -3.10
C GLU A 150 14.63 12.67 -1.68
N GLY A 151 14.54 11.56 -0.95
CA GLY A 151 13.93 11.50 0.38
C GLY A 151 12.41 11.42 0.36
N GLU A 152 11.82 11.32 1.55
CA GLU A 152 10.36 11.24 1.71
C GLU A 152 9.73 12.62 1.65
N ALA A 153 8.52 12.68 1.12
CA ALA A 153 7.75 13.91 1.02
C ALA A 153 6.27 13.63 1.27
N GLY A 154 5.61 14.56 1.93
CA GLY A 154 4.23 14.40 2.34
C GLY A 154 3.56 15.71 2.71
N SER A 155 2.25 15.61 2.95
CA SER A 155 1.45 16.73 3.41
C SER A 155 1.47 16.82 4.94
N ARG A 156 1.97 17.94 5.46
CA ARG A 156 1.82 18.34 6.88
C ARG A 156 0.58 19.21 6.99
N THR A 157 -0.33 18.89 7.90
CA THR A 157 -1.63 19.57 8.01
C THR A 157 -1.98 19.86 9.48
N LEU A 158 -2.99 20.70 9.70
CA LEU A 158 -3.61 20.89 11.03
C LEU A 158 -4.67 19.83 11.36
N CYS A 159 -4.74 18.72 10.62
CA CYS A 159 -5.72 17.68 10.86
C CYS A 159 -5.39 16.91 12.14
N SER A 160 -6.16 17.14 13.20
CA SER A 160 -5.84 16.63 14.53
C SER A 160 -6.20 15.16 14.75
N ASP A 161 -7.03 14.55 13.89
CA ASP A 161 -7.52 13.20 14.14
C ASP A 161 -6.54 12.10 13.72
N ASP A 162 -5.58 12.38 12.82
CA ASP A 162 -4.58 11.40 12.39
C ASP A 162 -3.82 10.79 13.59
N TYR A 163 -3.53 11.62 14.59
CA TYR A 163 -2.91 11.18 15.83
C TYR A 163 -3.79 10.24 16.66
N LEU A 164 -5.09 10.53 16.78
CA LEU A 164 -6.03 9.71 17.55
C LEU A 164 -6.16 8.30 16.94
N TRP A 165 -5.99 8.17 15.63
CA TRP A 165 -5.94 6.88 14.97
C TRP A 165 -4.72 6.05 15.38
N LEU A 166 -3.57 6.66 15.64
CA LEU A 166 -2.37 5.95 16.10
C LEU A 166 -2.61 5.31 17.47
N VAL A 167 -3.22 6.07 18.38
CA VAL A 167 -3.61 5.59 19.72
C VAL A 167 -4.62 4.44 19.58
N TYR A 168 -5.67 4.63 18.78
CA TYR A 168 -6.73 3.63 18.64
C TYR A 168 -6.25 2.33 17.98
N ALA A 169 -5.43 2.43 16.94
CA ALA A 169 -4.82 1.28 16.28
C ALA A 169 -3.88 0.52 17.22
N THR A 170 -3.08 1.22 18.03
CA THR A 170 -2.19 0.59 19.01
C THR A 170 -2.97 -0.14 20.09
N ALA A 171 -4.02 0.48 20.63
CA ALA A 171 -4.90 -0.16 21.61
C ALA A 171 -5.61 -1.40 21.03
N THR A 172 -6.06 -1.31 19.77
CA THR A 172 -6.68 -2.44 19.05
C THR A 172 -5.70 -3.58 18.85
N TYR A 173 -4.47 -3.28 18.42
CA TYR A 173 -3.41 -4.26 18.28
C TYR A 173 -3.13 -4.98 19.61
N MET A 174 -2.92 -4.23 20.69
CA MET A 174 -2.64 -4.80 22.01
C MET A 174 -3.80 -5.68 22.50
N ARG A 175 -5.05 -5.27 22.27
CA ARG A 175 -6.23 -6.07 22.64
C ARG A 175 -6.31 -7.38 21.86
N ASN A 176 -6.04 -7.34 20.56
CA ASN A 176 -6.13 -8.51 19.70
C ASN A 176 -4.97 -9.50 19.91
N THR A 177 -3.80 -9.00 20.29
CA THR A 177 -2.57 -9.81 20.37
C THR A 177 -2.12 -10.13 21.80
N ASN A 178 -2.61 -9.39 22.80
CA ASN A 178 -2.09 -9.38 24.16
C ASN A 178 -0.57 -9.08 24.21
N ASP A 179 -0.04 -8.31 23.26
CA ASP A 179 1.38 -7.94 23.18
C ASP A 179 1.63 -6.48 23.62
N PRO A 180 1.89 -6.21 24.92
CA PRO A 180 2.24 -4.88 25.38
C PRO A 180 3.65 -4.42 24.98
N SER A 181 4.52 -5.34 24.52
CA SER A 181 5.91 -5.00 24.16
C SER A 181 6.00 -4.04 22.98
N ILE A 182 4.92 -3.90 22.20
CA ILE A 182 4.81 -2.89 21.15
C ILE A 182 5.09 -1.47 21.66
N LEU A 183 4.72 -1.17 22.91
CA LEU A 183 4.89 0.15 23.52
C LEU A 183 6.36 0.53 23.76
N ASP A 184 7.23 -0.47 23.89
CA ASP A 184 8.65 -0.30 24.20
C ASP A 184 9.52 -0.06 22.96
N ILE A 185 8.96 -0.22 21.75
CA ILE A 185 9.74 -0.15 20.52
C ILE A 185 10.17 1.29 20.24
N PRO A 186 11.49 1.57 20.12
CA PRO A 186 12.00 2.90 19.83
C PRO A 186 11.82 3.24 18.35
N LEU A 187 11.05 4.28 18.08
CA LEU A 187 10.72 4.76 16.74
C LEU A 187 11.28 6.18 16.56
N PRO A 188 11.71 6.54 15.34
CA PRO A 188 12.19 7.88 15.06
C PRO A 188 11.03 8.86 14.90
N TYR A 189 11.38 10.14 14.76
CA TYR A 189 10.48 11.18 14.28
C TYR A 189 10.88 11.61 12.87
N VAL A 190 10.04 12.41 12.22
CA VAL A 190 10.41 13.20 11.05
C VAL A 190 10.65 14.65 11.44
N MET A 191 11.51 15.33 10.70
CA MET A 191 11.68 16.78 10.75
C MET A 191 11.46 17.39 9.37
N GLY A 192 10.92 18.60 9.37
CA GLY A 192 10.59 19.36 8.17
C GLY A 192 10.06 20.73 8.52
N GLU A 193 9.74 21.54 7.51
CA GLU A 193 9.25 22.89 7.73
C GLU A 193 7.93 22.90 8.51
N ALA A 194 7.81 23.81 9.49
CA ALA A 194 6.58 24.03 10.23
C ALA A 194 5.54 24.78 9.37
N LEU A 195 4.26 24.59 9.69
CA LEU A 195 3.19 25.38 9.11
C LEU A 195 3.29 26.83 9.61
N ARG A 196 3.18 27.79 8.68
CA ARG A 196 3.11 29.21 9.05
C ARG A 196 1.77 29.52 9.72
N PRO A 197 1.66 30.63 10.48
CA PRO A 197 0.38 31.09 10.99
C PRO A 197 -0.66 31.17 9.86
N ALA A 198 -1.84 30.59 10.09
CA ALA A 198 -2.95 30.44 9.13
C ALA A 198 -2.73 29.50 7.92
N GLU A 199 -1.57 28.84 7.80
CA GLU A 199 -1.33 27.78 6.82
C GLU A 199 -1.97 26.47 7.30
N LYS A 200 -2.94 25.94 6.55
CA LYS A 200 -3.67 24.73 6.94
C LYS A 200 -3.00 23.43 6.52
N GLU A 201 -2.25 23.50 5.42
CA GLU A 201 -1.61 22.36 4.76
C GLU A 201 -0.38 22.84 4.01
N LYS A 202 0.66 22.01 4.00
CA LYS A 202 1.86 22.21 3.20
C LYS A 202 2.46 20.88 2.78
N TYR A 203 2.79 20.76 1.50
CA TYR A 203 3.58 19.64 1.01
C TYR A 203 5.07 19.92 1.23
N ILE A 204 5.72 19.08 2.02
CA ILE A 204 7.11 19.26 2.43
C ILE A 204 7.92 17.99 2.21
N ARG A 205 9.23 18.17 2.02
CA ARG A 205 10.19 17.08 2.21
C ARG A 205 10.49 16.93 3.69
N VAL A 206 10.71 15.70 4.11
CA VAL A 206 11.07 15.38 5.48
C VAL A 206 12.34 14.55 5.53
N THR A 207 13.04 14.64 6.65
CA THR A 207 14.14 13.74 6.99
C THR A 207 13.84 13.04 8.30
N VAL A 208 14.31 11.80 8.41
CA VAL A 208 14.18 11.02 9.65
C VAL A 208 15.19 11.55 10.66
N THR A 209 14.73 11.79 11.89
CA THR A 209 15.60 12.27 12.97
C THR A 209 16.46 11.14 13.54
N ALA A 210 17.60 11.49 14.12
CA ALA A 210 18.42 10.53 14.88
C ALA A 210 17.79 10.19 16.25
N ASN A 211 16.95 11.09 16.77
CA ASN A 211 16.24 10.92 18.02
C ASN A 211 15.16 9.82 17.88
N LYS A 212 15.04 8.98 18.90
CA LYS A 212 14.04 7.92 18.94
C LYS A 212 13.40 7.87 20.31
N ALA A 213 12.10 7.60 20.34
CA ALA A 213 11.37 7.39 21.58
C ALA A 213 10.58 6.07 21.51
N PRO A 214 10.36 5.39 22.65
CA PRO A 214 9.44 4.27 22.70
C PRO A 214 8.05 4.68 22.20
N LEU A 215 7.33 3.78 21.53
CA LEU A 215 5.99 4.07 20.99
C LEU A 215 5.07 4.72 22.03
N ARG A 216 5.09 4.33 23.31
CA ARG A 216 4.28 5.00 24.35
C ARG A 216 4.46 6.52 24.42
N ILE A 217 5.67 7.02 24.15
CA ILE A 217 5.97 8.46 24.16
C ILE A 217 5.36 9.13 22.92
N HIS A 218 5.35 8.45 21.78
CA HIS A 218 4.63 8.93 20.60
C HIS A 218 3.13 9.06 20.90
N LEU A 219 2.55 8.14 21.70
CA LEU A 219 1.13 8.13 22.09
C LEU A 219 0.75 9.13 23.20
N GLU A 220 1.69 9.93 23.70
CA GLU A 220 1.44 10.95 24.74
C GLU A 220 1.47 12.38 24.21
N LYS A 221 1.97 12.61 22.99
CA LYS A 221 2.09 13.95 22.39
C LYS A 221 0.75 14.53 21.93
#